data_AF-A0A164STB2-F1
#
_entry.id   AF-A0A164STB2-F1
#
_cell.length_a   1.000
_cell.length_b   1.000
_cell.length_c   1.000
_cell.angle_alpha   90.00
_cell.angle_beta   90.00
_cell.angle_gamma   90.00
#
_symmetry.space_group_name_H-M   'P 1'
#
loop_
_entity.id
_entity.type
_entity.pdbx_description
1 polymer ?
#
loop_
_entity_poly.entity_id
_entity_poly.type
_entity_poly.pdbx_seq_one_letter_code
_entity_poly.pdbx_strand_id
1 'polypeptide(L)'
;MTLYVLLAVVRFAGKVWWNPLRVQYKMKLQGITGPSYKFLYGNTKEILVMRRSSMEKPMDDLSHHIFPRILPHVHSWMDNHGANFLNWYGPQAQLVVTEVELVKEILNNKDNSFPKIELEGYAKKLLGDGLSSSTGEKWLKLRKLSNHVFYAENLKNMIPTMVTSVGMMLERWKEHENREIEVFEEFRILTSEVISKTAFGSSYLEGEDMFKMLMKLTLIVSRNLHVVRFPLIR
;
A
#
# COMPACT_ATOMS: atom_id res chain seq x y z
N MET A 1 38.40 -15.88 6.61
CA MET A 1 37.95 -14.76 5.73
C MET A 1 37.40 -15.26 4.39
N THR A 2 38.15 -16.08 3.64
CA THR A 2 37.73 -16.66 2.34
C THR A 2 36.46 -17.52 2.40
N LEU A 3 36.31 -18.39 3.40
CA LEU A 3 35.10 -19.23 3.55
C LEU A 3 33.83 -18.39 3.78
N TYR A 4 33.94 -17.31 4.54
CA TYR A 4 32.81 -16.42 4.82
C TYR A 4 32.37 -15.65 3.56
N VAL A 5 33.33 -15.17 2.77
CA VAL A 5 33.07 -14.52 1.48
C VAL A 5 32.40 -15.50 0.51
N LEU A 6 32.91 -16.73 0.41
CA LEU A 6 32.31 -17.77 -0.44
C LEU A 6 30.87 -18.07 -0.02
N LEU A 7 30.61 -18.25 1.26
CA LEU A 7 29.25 -18.47 1.79
C LEU A 7 28.33 -17.29 1.49
N ALA A 8 28.82 -16.06 1.61
CA ALA A 8 28.04 -14.86 1.29
C ALA A 8 27.69 -14.80 -0.21
N VAL A 9 28.64 -15.11 -1.10
CA VAL A 9 28.41 -15.16 -2.55
C VAL A 9 27.41 -16.25 -2.92
N VAL A 10 27.53 -17.45 -2.35
CA VAL A 10 26.58 -18.55 -2.59
C VAL A 10 25.18 -18.18 -2.13
N ARG A 11 25.03 -17.60 -0.92
CA ARG A 11 23.74 -17.12 -0.42
C ARG A 11 23.15 -16.02 -1.31
N PHE A 12 23.99 -15.09 -1.76
CA PHE A 12 23.58 -14.02 -2.66
C PHE A 12 23.09 -14.59 -4.00
N ALA A 13 23.90 -15.41 -4.68
CA ALA A 13 23.54 -16.06 -5.94
C ALA A 13 22.27 -16.92 -5.80
N GLY A 14 22.14 -17.64 -4.68
CA GLY A 14 20.92 -18.36 -4.32
C GLY A 14 19.70 -17.44 -4.30
N LYS A 15 19.80 -16.30 -3.61
CA LYS A 15 18.70 -15.34 -3.42
C LYS A 15 18.32 -14.58 -4.69
N VAL A 16 19.29 -14.11 -5.48
CA VAL A 16 19.03 -13.20 -6.62
C VAL A 16 19.09 -13.87 -7.99
N TRP A 17 19.54 -15.12 -8.08
CA TRP A 17 19.65 -15.82 -9.35
C TRP A 17 18.88 -17.15 -9.32
N TRP A 18 19.30 -18.09 -8.46
CA TRP A 18 18.76 -19.44 -8.49
C TRP A 18 17.30 -19.54 -8.03
N ASN A 19 16.97 -18.96 -6.87
CA ASN A 19 15.63 -19.07 -6.29
C ASN A 19 14.54 -18.43 -7.17
N PRO A 20 14.73 -17.20 -7.71
CA PRO A 20 13.74 -16.62 -8.62
C PRO A 20 13.47 -17.49 -9.84
N LEU A 21 14.52 -17.95 -10.53
CA LEU A 21 14.37 -18.80 -11.72
C LEU A 21 13.69 -20.13 -11.39
N ARG A 22 14.05 -20.75 -10.27
CA ARG A 22 13.42 -21.99 -9.79
C ARG A 22 11.94 -21.81 -9.48
N VAL A 23 11.56 -20.71 -8.82
CA VAL A 23 10.16 -20.41 -8.49
C VAL A 23 9.37 -20.12 -9.77
N GLN A 24 9.91 -19.31 -10.70
CA GLN A 24 9.28 -19.03 -11.99
C GLN A 24 8.98 -20.33 -12.76
N TYR A 25 9.98 -21.22 -12.82
CA TYR A 25 9.82 -22.52 -13.48
C TYR A 25 8.73 -23.37 -12.82
N LYS A 26 8.73 -23.48 -11.48
CA LYS A 26 7.72 -24.26 -10.74
C LYS A 26 6.30 -23.70 -10.89
N MET A 27 6.14 -22.37 -10.92
CA MET A 27 4.83 -21.75 -11.14
C MET A 27 4.34 -21.99 -12.56
N LYS A 28 5.24 -21.88 -13.55
CA LYS A 28 4.92 -22.19 -14.96
C LYS A 28 4.43 -23.62 -15.14
N LEU A 29 5.04 -24.60 -14.44
CA LEU A 29 4.57 -26.00 -14.46
C LEU A 29 3.16 -26.19 -13.89
N GLN A 30 2.71 -25.27 -13.04
CA GLN A 30 1.34 -25.25 -12.48
C GLN A 30 0.37 -24.41 -13.32
N GLY A 31 0.80 -23.92 -14.50
CA GLY A 31 -0.02 -23.08 -15.38
C GLY A 31 -0.02 -21.59 -15.02
N ILE A 32 0.68 -21.17 -13.97
CA ILE A 32 0.77 -19.77 -13.57
C ILE A 32 1.92 -19.12 -14.33
N THR A 33 1.59 -18.20 -15.23
CA THR A 33 2.56 -17.43 -16.03
C THR A 33 2.66 -15.99 -15.54
N GLY A 34 3.52 -15.19 -16.17
CA GLY A 34 3.75 -13.82 -15.78
C GLY A 34 4.97 -13.23 -16.49
N PRO A 35 5.24 -11.93 -16.30
CA PRO A 35 6.44 -11.31 -16.82
C PRO A 35 7.70 -12.00 -16.29
N SER A 36 8.69 -12.19 -17.17
CA SER A 36 9.94 -12.87 -16.81
C SER A 36 10.71 -12.11 -15.72
N TYR A 37 11.33 -12.86 -14.81
CA TYR A 37 12.26 -12.33 -13.83
C TYR A 37 13.45 -11.65 -14.51
N LYS A 38 13.81 -10.44 -14.06
CA LYS A 38 15.03 -9.73 -14.47
C LYS A 38 15.99 -9.69 -13.28
N PHE A 39 17.26 -10.02 -13.53
CA PHE A 39 18.27 -10.13 -12.47
C PHE A 39 18.31 -8.90 -11.55
N LEU A 40 18.36 -9.15 -10.23
CA LEU A 40 18.32 -8.20 -9.11
C LEU A 40 17.01 -7.41 -8.94
N TYR A 41 16.45 -6.87 -10.02
CA TYR A 41 15.37 -5.89 -9.95
C TYR A 41 13.98 -6.48 -10.21
N GLY A 42 13.87 -7.72 -10.68
CA GLY A 42 12.59 -8.30 -11.08
C GLY A 42 11.89 -7.41 -12.11
N ASN A 43 10.60 -7.13 -11.88
CA ASN A 43 9.82 -6.22 -12.72
C ASN A 43 9.75 -4.80 -12.14
N THR A 44 10.43 -4.50 -11.03
CA THR A 44 10.24 -3.22 -10.32
C THR A 44 10.55 -1.99 -11.19
N LYS A 45 11.60 -2.04 -12.02
CA LYS A 45 11.92 -0.94 -12.96
C LYS A 45 10.83 -0.74 -14.01
N GLU A 46 10.27 -1.83 -14.51
CA GLU A 46 9.17 -1.81 -15.49
C GLU A 46 7.89 -1.25 -14.87
N ILE A 47 7.55 -1.68 -13.66
CA ILE A 47 6.42 -1.13 -12.88
C ILE A 47 6.57 0.38 -12.71
N LEU A 48 7.76 0.87 -12.34
CA LEU A 48 8.04 2.30 -12.18
C LEU A 48 7.84 3.09 -13.47
N VAL A 49 8.33 2.55 -14.60
CA VAL A 49 8.17 3.20 -15.91
C VAL A 49 6.69 3.24 -16.30
N MET A 50 5.98 2.11 -16.22
CA MET A 50 4.55 2.05 -16.56
C MET A 50 3.71 3.01 -15.73
N ARG A 51 3.94 3.07 -14.40
CA ARG A 51 3.23 4.00 -13.51
C ARG A 51 3.57 5.46 -13.77
N ARG A 52 4.81 5.77 -14.16
CA ARG A 52 5.19 7.14 -14.53
C ARG A 52 4.48 7.55 -15.82
N SER A 53 4.54 6.70 -16.84
CA SER A 53 3.92 6.96 -18.14
C SER A 53 2.40 7.08 -18.05
N SER A 54 1.73 6.26 -17.24
CA SER A 54 0.27 6.35 -17.05
C SER A 54 -0.17 7.64 -16.35
N MET A 55 0.71 8.27 -15.58
CA MET A 55 0.43 9.48 -14.80
C MET A 55 1.03 10.75 -15.43
N GLU A 56 1.73 10.64 -16.56
CA GLU A 56 2.45 11.75 -17.19
C GLU A 56 1.51 12.84 -17.74
N LYS A 57 0.33 12.42 -18.21
CA LYS A 57 -0.70 13.32 -18.74
C LYS A 57 -1.98 13.26 -17.89
N PRO A 58 -2.79 14.33 -17.87
CA PRO A 58 -4.14 14.28 -17.31
C PRO A 58 -4.99 13.16 -17.93
N MET A 59 -6.10 12.82 -17.30
CA MET A 59 -7.08 11.91 -17.91
C MET A 59 -7.78 12.63 -19.07
N ASP A 60 -8.04 11.91 -20.15
CA ASP A 60 -8.71 12.44 -21.33
C ASP A 60 -10.20 12.74 -21.05
N ASP A 61 -10.81 11.97 -20.14
CA ASP A 61 -12.21 12.08 -19.73
C ASP A 61 -12.40 11.94 -18.21
N LEU A 62 -13.52 12.45 -17.72
CA LEU A 62 -13.95 12.25 -16.33
C LEU A 62 -14.59 10.86 -16.21
N SER A 63 -13.78 9.87 -15.83
CA SER A 63 -14.20 8.48 -15.75
C SER A 63 -13.79 7.81 -14.44
N HIS A 64 -14.63 6.89 -13.96
CA HIS A 64 -14.30 5.99 -12.86
C HIS A 64 -13.41 4.81 -13.30
N HIS A 65 -13.13 4.66 -14.60
CA HIS A 65 -12.26 3.61 -15.13
C HIS A 65 -10.77 3.95 -14.91
N ILE A 66 -10.37 4.09 -13.66
CA ILE A 66 -9.02 4.54 -13.26
C ILE A 66 -8.03 3.38 -13.05
N PHE A 67 -8.49 2.14 -13.02
CA PHE A 67 -7.63 0.98 -12.72
C PHE A 67 -6.42 0.85 -13.67
N PRO A 68 -6.57 0.94 -15.01
CA PRO A 68 -5.43 0.90 -15.93
C PRO A 68 -4.45 2.07 -15.71
N ARG A 69 -4.93 3.20 -15.18
CA ARG A 69 -4.10 4.37 -14.88
C ARG A 69 -3.30 4.19 -13.58
N ILE A 70 -3.93 3.69 -12.51
CA ILE A 70 -3.30 3.58 -11.19
C ILE A 70 -2.38 2.35 -11.09
N LEU A 71 -2.79 1.23 -11.70
CA LEU A 71 -2.07 -0.05 -11.72
C LEU A 71 -1.88 -0.56 -13.17
N PRO A 72 -1.20 0.20 -14.05
CA PRO A 72 -1.05 -0.15 -15.47
C PRO A 72 -0.36 -1.50 -15.70
N HIS A 73 0.59 -1.84 -14.84
CA HIS A 73 1.30 -3.12 -14.88
C HIS A 73 0.38 -4.29 -14.53
N VAL A 74 -0.49 -4.15 -13.53
CA VAL A 74 -1.44 -5.21 -13.16
C VAL A 74 -2.43 -5.40 -14.30
N HIS A 75 -3.04 -4.32 -14.81
CA HIS A 75 -3.96 -4.38 -15.94
C HIS A 75 -3.34 -5.09 -17.15
N SER A 76 -2.17 -4.60 -17.60
CA SER A 76 -1.48 -5.19 -18.76
C SER A 76 -1.09 -6.65 -18.56
N TRP A 77 -0.61 -7.04 -17.37
CA TRP A 77 -0.22 -8.42 -17.12
C TRP A 77 -1.41 -9.36 -16.94
N MET A 78 -2.54 -8.87 -16.42
CA MET A 78 -3.78 -9.65 -16.41
C MET A 78 -4.21 -10.00 -17.84
N ASP A 79 -4.17 -9.05 -18.76
CA ASP A 79 -4.52 -9.27 -20.17
C ASP A 79 -3.58 -10.27 -20.85
N ASN A 80 -2.28 -10.21 -20.53
CA ASN A 80 -1.24 -11.00 -21.20
C ASN A 80 -0.99 -12.39 -20.58
N HIS A 81 -1.26 -12.56 -19.28
CA HIS A 81 -0.88 -13.76 -18.53
C HIS A 81 -2.04 -14.45 -17.83
N GLY A 82 -3.24 -13.86 -17.89
CA GLY A 82 -4.44 -14.32 -17.21
C GLY A 82 -4.67 -13.62 -15.87
N ALA A 83 -5.84 -13.87 -15.31
CA ALA A 83 -6.32 -13.20 -14.10
C ALA A 83 -5.39 -13.43 -12.88
N ASN A 84 -4.72 -14.59 -12.84
CA ASN A 84 -3.67 -14.89 -11.88
C ASN A 84 -2.32 -14.97 -12.55
N PHE A 85 -1.36 -14.21 -12.05
CA PHE A 85 -0.03 -14.17 -12.63
C PHE A 85 1.05 -13.96 -11.58
N LEU A 86 2.27 -14.36 -11.94
CA LEU A 86 3.47 -14.19 -11.13
C LEU A 86 4.23 -12.94 -11.57
N ASN A 87 4.51 -12.01 -10.67
CA ASN A 87 5.42 -10.89 -10.90
C ASN A 87 6.55 -10.85 -9.86
N TRP A 88 7.48 -9.93 -10.06
CA TRP A 88 8.70 -9.84 -9.26
C TRP A 88 8.95 -8.45 -8.74
N TYR A 89 9.13 -8.33 -7.42
CA TYR A 89 9.62 -7.13 -6.78
C TYR A 89 11.05 -7.36 -6.30
N GLY A 90 12.04 -6.83 -7.03
CA GLY A 90 13.41 -7.30 -6.86
C GLY A 90 13.47 -8.83 -7.07
N PRO A 91 14.20 -9.59 -6.24
CA PRO A 91 14.21 -11.06 -6.28
C PRO A 91 12.98 -11.72 -5.61
N GLN A 92 12.05 -10.94 -5.05
CA GLN A 92 10.88 -11.48 -4.35
C GLN A 92 9.75 -11.75 -5.34
N ALA A 93 9.30 -13.00 -5.38
CA ALA A 93 8.11 -13.41 -6.10
C ALA A 93 6.85 -12.82 -5.46
N GLN A 94 5.92 -12.38 -6.29
CA GLN A 94 4.59 -11.93 -5.92
C GLN A 94 3.58 -12.67 -6.79
N LEU A 95 2.65 -13.38 -6.16
CA LEU A 95 1.54 -14.02 -6.85
C LEU A 95 0.33 -13.11 -6.74
N VAL A 96 -0.20 -12.66 -7.87
CA VAL A 96 -1.46 -11.93 -7.94
C VAL A 96 -2.58 -12.94 -8.09
N VAL A 97 -3.57 -12.83 -7.21
CA VAL A 97 -4.74 -13.72 -7.13
C VAL A 97 -5.99 -12.87 -7.24
N THR A 98 -6.93 -13.26 -8.10
CA THR A 98 -8.13 -12.45 -8.41
C THR A 98 -9.44 -13.21 -8.24
N GLU A 99 -9.42 -14.54 -8.16
CA GLU A 99 -10.63 -15.33 -7.93
C GLU A 99 -11.11 -15.16 -6.49
N VAL A 100 -12.40 -14.85 -6.36
CA VAL A 100 -13.04 -14.50 -5.09
C VAL A 100 -12.86 -15.59 -4.03
N GLU A 101 -13.00 -16.86 -4.39
CA GLU A 101 -12.87 -17.96 -3.43
C GLU A 101 -11.45 -18.09 -2.88
N LEU A 102 -10.43 -17.93 -3.72
CA LEU A 102 -9.03 -17.96 -3.29
C LEU A 102 -8.69 -16.73 -2.45
N VAL A 103 -9.15 -15.54 -2.86
CA VAL A 103 -8.97 -14.30 -2.07
C VAL A 103 -9.62 -14.46 -0.68
N LYS A 104 -10.81 -15.05 -0.60
CA LYS A 104 -11.50 -15.32 0.67
C LYS A 104 -10.72 -16.30 1.54
N GLU A 105 -10.14 -17.34 0.96
CA GLU A 105 -9.28 -18.29 1.69
C GLU A 105 -8.02 -17.60 2.24
N ILE A 106 -7.31 -16.84 1.39
CA ILE A 106 -6.11 -16.07 1.76
C ILE A 106 -6.42 -15.07 2.87
N LEU A 107 -7.54 -14.34 2.80
CA LEU A 107 -7.90 -13.31 3.78
C LEU A 107 -8.48 -13.89 5.08
N ASN A 108 -9.09 -15.08 5.04
CA ASN A 108 -9.53 -15.78 6.24
C ASN A 108 -8.35 -16.26 7.09
N ASN A 109 -7.26 -16.70 6.44
CA ASN A 109 -5.94 -16.95 7.04
C ASN A 109 -5.97 -17.69 8.39
N LYS A 110 -6.82 -18.72 8.53
CA LYS A 110 -7.11 -19.37 9.83
C LYS A 110 -5.89 -20.05 10.45
N ASP A 111 -4.97 -20.51 9.61
CA ASP A 111 -3.72 -21.20 9.96
C ASP A 111 -2.50 -20.27 9.97
N ASN A 112 -2.70 -18.97 9.72
CA ASN A 112 -1.66 -17.95 9.63
C ASN A 112 -0.60 -18.23 8.53
N SER A 113 -0.98 -18.93 7.46
CA SER A 113 -0.14 -19.21 6.29
C SER A 113 0.20 -17.96 5.46
N PHE A 114 -0.60 -16.89 5.57
CA PHE A 114 -0.42 -15.63 4.86
C PHE A 114 -0.08 -14.50 5.85
N PRO A 115 1.14 -14.46 6.41
CA PRO A 115 1.54 -13.43 7.35
C PRO A 115 1.56 -12.05 6.67
N LYS A 116 1.35 -11.01 7.47
CA LYS A 116 1.51 -9.62 7.02
C LYS A 116 2.94 -9.39 6.52
N ILE A 117 3.06 -8.53 5.51
CA ILE A 117 4.36 -8.05 5.06
C ILE A 117 5.03 -7.29 6.20
N GLU A 118 6.28 -7.66 6.50
CA GLU A 118 7.10 -6.92 7.46
C GLU A 118 7.45 -5.55 6.88
N LEU A 119 7.08 -4.48 7.58
CA LEU A 119 7.44 -3.14 7.18
C LEU A 119 8.93 -2.88 7.46
N GLU A 120 9.63 -2.33 6.47
CA GLU A 120 11.03 -1.92 6.60
C GLU A 120 11.20 -0.42 6.31
N GLY A 121 12.37 0.13 6.68
CA GLY A 121 12.78 1.47 6.27
C GLY A 121 11.84 2.60 6.70
N TYR A 122 11.50 3.49 5.76
CA TYR A 122 10.65 4.65 6.03
C TYR A 122 9.22 4.24 6.45
N ALA A 123 8.68 3.17 5.87
CA ALA A 123 7.34 2.69 6.20
C ALA A 123 7.26 2.23 7.67
N LYS A 124 8.30 1.54 8.14
CA LYS A 124 8.41 1.14 9.56
C LYS A 124 8.53 2.35 10.49
N LYS A 125 9.34 3.34 10.11
CA LYS A 125 9.52 4.58 10.90
C LYS A 125 8.22 5.38 11.01
N LEU A 126 7.42 5.43 9.94
CA LEU A 126 6.16 6.16 9.91
C LEU A 126 5.04 5.44 10.65
N LEU A 127 4.85 4.15 10.38
CA LEU A 127 3.70 3.38 10.92
C LEU A 127 3.99 2.72 12.27
N GLY A 128 5.26 2.65 12.67
CA GLY A 128 5.71 2.06 13.92
C GLY A 128 5.22 0.62 14.10
N ASP A 129 4.90 0.27 15.35
CA ASP A 129 4.30 -1.00 15.75
C ASP A 129 2.81 -0.84 16.11
N GLY A 130 2.06 -0.14 15.27
CA GLY A 130 0.62 0.07 15.44
C GLY A 130 -0.24 -1.14 15.05
N LEU A 131 -1.56 -0.92 15.00
CA LEU A 131 -2.53 -1.97 14.67
C LEU A 131 -2.32 -2.57 13.26
N SER A 132 -1.90 -1.76 12.29
CA SER A 132 -1.68 -2.21 10.92
C SER A 132 -0.41 -3.07 10.79
N SER A 133 0.66 -2.75 11.53
CA SER A 133 1.98 -3.37 11.39
C SER A 133 2.30 -4.46 12.41
N SER A 134 1.61 -4.49 13.56
CA SER A 134 1.81 -5.54 14.57
C SER A 134 1.19 -6.88 14.16
N THR A 135 1.72 -7.95 14.75
CA THR A 135 1.27 -9.35 14.62
C THR A 135 1.14 -10.00 16.01
N GLY A 136 0.59 -11.22 16.07
CA GLY A 136 0.51 -12.02 17.29
C GLY A 136 -0.29 -11.37 18.43
N GLU A 137 0.16 -11.58 19.67
CA GLU A 137 -0.53 -11.09 20.87
C GLU A 137 -0.63 -9.57 20.94
N LYS A 138 0.41 -8.84 20.49
CA LYS A 138 0.40 -7.38 20.47
C LYS A 138 -0.71 -6.86 19.56
N TRP A 139 -0.82 -7.44 18.36
CA TRP A 139 -1.91 -7.12 17.45
C TRP A 139 -3.28 -7.44 18.05
N LEU A 140 -3.44 -8.61 18.68
CA LEU A 140 -4.71 -9.02 19.28
C LEU A 140 -5.17 -8.02 20.36
N LYS A 141 -4.24 -7.58 21.23
CA LYS A 141 -4.51 -6.56 22.26
C LYS A 141 -4.94 -5.23 21.63
N LEU A 142 -4.18 -4.73 20.66
CA LEU A 142 -4.50 -3.48 19.95
C LEU A 142 -5.84 -3.58 19.22
N ARG A 143 -6.11 -4.70 18.54
CA ARG A 143 -7.35 -4.91 17.79
C ARG A 143 -8.56 -4.95 18.70
N LYS A 144 -8.47 -5.62 19.85
CA LYS A 144 -9.55 -5.68 20.85
C LYS A 144 -9.90 -4.29 21.37
N LEU A 145 -8.89 -3.48 21.69
CA LEU A 145 -9.09 -2.10 22.14
C LEU A 145 -9.72 -1.22 21.04
N SER A 146 -9.18 -1.27 19.82
CA SER A 146 -9.71 -0.48 18.70
C SER A 146 -11.14 -0.87 18.33
N ASN A 147 -11.47 -2.17 18.31
CA ASN A 147 -12.83 -2.62 17.97
C ASN A 147 -13.88 -1.99 18.88
N HIS A 148 -13.59 -1.82 20.18
CA HIS A 148 -14.52 -1.19 21.11
C HIS A 148 -14.86 0.25 20.70
N VAL A 149 -13.85 1.03 20.30
CA VAL A 149 -14.03 2.42 19.82
C VAL A 149 -14.93 2.48 18.58
N PHE A 150 -14.87 1.46 17.72
CA PHE A 150 -15.64 1.38 16.47
C PHE A 150 -16.96 0.59 16.60
N TYR A 151 -17.47 0.35 17.81
CA TYR A 151 -18.82 -0.17 17.98
C TYR A 151 -19.88 0.84 17.51
N ALA A 152 -21.02 0.33 17.04
CA ALA A 152 -22.06 1.16 16.43
C ALA A 152 -22.57 2.28 17.35
N GLU A 153 -22.68 2.03 18.66
CA GLU A 153 -23.08 3.05 19.65
C GLU A 153 -22.04 4.17 19.76
N ASN A 154 -20.75 3.82 19.80
CA ASN A 154 -19.67 4.79 19.83
C ASN A 154 -19.58 5.60 18.53
N LEU A 155 -19.79 4.94 17.39
CA LEU A 155 -19.86 5.61 16.08
C LEU A 155 -21.01 6.61 16.00
N LYS A 156 -22.20 6.26 16.51
CA LYS A 156 -23.36 7.18 16.54
C LYS A 156 -23.04 8.49 17.26
N ASN A 157 -22.26 8.43 18.33
CA ASN A 157 -21.84 9.62 19.08
C ASN A 157 -20.89 10.53 18.28
N MET A 158 -20.20 9.99 17.26
CA MET A 158 -19.29 10.76 16.40
C MET A 158 -20.01 11.43 15.22
N ILE A 159 -21.19 10.93 14.81
CA ILE A 159 -21.93 11.42 13.64
C ILE A 159 -22.20 12.93 13.70
N PRO A 160 -22.71 13.51 14.80
CA PRO A 160 -22.99 14.95 14.85
C PRO A 160 -21.73 15.79 14.55
N THR A 161 -20.58 15.38 15.09
CA THR A 161 -19.28 16.02 14.85
C THR A 161 -18.88 15.93 13.38
N MET A 162 -19.10 14.78 12.72
CA MET A 162 -18.83 14.61 11.30
C MET A 162 -19.72 15.52 10.45
N VAL A 163 -21.03 15.55 10.73
CA VAL A 163 -22.01 16.39 10.02
C VAL A 163 -21.63 17.87 10.15
N THR A 164 -21.32 18.34 11.36
CA THR A 164 -20.86 19.72 11.58
C THR A 164 -19.59 20.03 10.80
N SER A 165 -18.63 19.09 10.76
CA SER A 165 -17.37 19.29 10.02
C SER A 165 -17.58 19.40 8.51
N VAL A 166 -18.48 18.58 7.95
CA VAL A 166 -18.90 18.68 6.55
C VAL A 166 -19.64 20.00 6.30
N GLY A 167 -20.55 20.40 7.19
CA GLY A 167 -21.28 21.66 7.09
C GLY A 167 -20.34 22.87 6.99
N MET A 168 -19.33 22.95 7.86
CA MET A 168 -18.32 24.01 7.80
C MET A 168 -17.53 24.01 6.48
N MET A 169 -17.20 22.84 5.94
CA MET A 169 -16.54 22.74 4.63
C MET A 169 -17.44 23.27 3.51
N LEU A 170 -18.71 22.86 3.50
CA LEU A 170 -19.69 23.31 2.50
C LEU A 170 -19.93 24.82 2.57
N GLU A 171 -19.94 25.42 3.76
CA GLU A 171 -20.02 26.88 3.90
C GLU A 171 -18.82 27.58 3.25
N ARG A 172 -17.60 27.09 3.44
CA ARG A 172 -16.41 27.65 2.75
C ARG A 172 -16.47 27.50 1.23
N TRP A 173 -17.06 26.41 0.75
CA TRP A 173 -17.20 26.18 -0.70
C TRP A 173 -18.15 27.19 -1.36
N LYS A 174 -19.11 27.78 -0.62
CA LYS A 174 -19.96 28.86 -1.15
C LYS A 174 -19.15 30.09 -1.57
N GLU A 175 -18.00 30.36 -0.93
CA GLU A 175 -17.11 31.46 -1.32
C GLU A 175 -16.42 31.22 -2.67
N HIS A 176 -16.45 29.98 -3.17
CA HIS A 176 -15.83 29.55 -4.42
C HIS A 176 -16.84 29.47 -5.59
N GLU A 177 -17.99 30.16 -5.50
CA GLU A 177 -19.00 30.15 -6.55
C GLU A 177 -18.41 30.39 -7.94
N ASN A 178 -18.68 29.45 -8.86
CA ASN A 178 -18.18 29.41 -10.24
C ASN A 178 -16.65 29.33 -10.42
N ARG A 179 -15.92 28.85 -9.40
CA ARG A 179 -14.48 28.58 -9.47
C ARG A 179 -14.18 27.10 -9.29
N GLU A 180 -13.11 26.65 -9.92
CA GLU A 180 -12.56 25.31 -9.67
C GLU A 180 -12.01 25.25 -8.24
N ILE A 181 -12.22 24.09 -7.59
CA ILE A 181 -11.75 23.82 -6.22
C ILE A 181 -10.83 22.60 -6.28
N GLU A 182 -9.69 22.68 -5.60
CA GLU A 182 -8.80 21.54 -5.39
C GLU A 182 -9.41 20.62 -4.30
N VAL A 183 -10.16 19.60 -4.74
CA VAL A 183 -10.94 18.73 -3.85
C VAL A 183 -10.08 17.79 -3.00
N PHE A 184 -8.83 17.49 -3.40
CA PHE A 184 -7.96 16.62 -2.63
C PHE A 184 -7.55 17.28 -1.31
N GLU A 185 -7.16 18.56 -1.35
CA GLU A 185 -6.79 19.35 -0.19
C GLU A 185 -8.00 19.61 0.72
N GLU A 186 -9.19 19.88 0.15
CA GLU A 186 -10.41 20.05 0.94
C GLU A 186 -10.78 18.77 1.70
N PHE A 187 -10.74 17.60 1.03
CA PHE A 187 -11.00 16.33 1.70
C PHE A 187 -9.89 15.91 2.66
N ARG A 188 -8.64 16.30 2.41
CA ARG A 188 -7.54 16.13 3.38
C ARG A 188 -7.84 16.90 4.65
N ILE A 189 -8.20 18.18 4.56
CA ILE A 189 -8.55 19.02 5.70
C ILE A 189 -9.77 18.46 6.43
N LEU A 190 -10.84 18.10 5.70
CA LEU A 190 -12.04 17.51 6.28
C LEU A 190 -11.72 16.22 7.06
N THR A 191 -10.93 15.31 6.47
CA THR A 191 -10.57 14.04 7.10
C THR A 191 -9.75 14.28 8.38
N SER A 192 -8.80 15.21 8.33
CA SER A 192 -8.02 15.63 9.50
C SER A 192 -8.88 16.26 10.59
N GLU A 193 -9.82 17.13 10.23
CA GLU A 193 -10.75 17.77 11.17
C GLU A 193 -11.64 16.74 11.87
N VAL A 194 -12.22 15.82 11.09
CA VAL A 194 -13.09 14.75 11.63
C VAL A 194 -12.30 13.89 12.61
N ILE A 195 -11.10 13.43 12.27
CA ILE A 195 -10.33 12.57 13.18
C ILE A 195 -9.84 13.34 14.41
N SER A 196 -9.41 14.61 14.27
CA SER A 196 -9.03 15.46 15.40
C SER A 196 -10.17 15.60 16.41
N LYS A 197 -11.38 15.88 15.94
CA LYS A 197 -12.53 16.07 16.82
C LYS A 197 -13.03 14.76 17.44
N THR A 198 -13.13 13.71 16.64
CA THR A 198 -13.76 12.45 17.07
C THR A 198 -12.83 11.54 17.87
N ALA A 199 -11.52 11.52 17.57
CA ALA A 199 -10.57 10.67 18.27
C ALA A 199 -9.78 11.40 19.36
N PHE A 200 -9.56 12.71 19.22
CA PHE A 200 -8.71 13.48 20.13
C PHE A 200 -9.43 14.61 20.89
N GLY A 201 -10.69 14.90 20.56
CA GLY A 201 -11.43 16.01 21.16
C GLY A 201 -10.82 17.40 20.85
N SER A 202 -10.06 17.49 19.75
CA SER A 202 -9.29 18.66 19.32
C SER A 202 -9.80 19.17 17.96
N SER A 203 -9.02 19.95 17.22
CA SER A 203 -9.32 20.48 15.89
C SER A 203 -8.18 20.23 14.89
N TYR A 204 -8.44 20.38 13.59
CA TYR A 204 -7.38 20.38 12.58
C TYR A 204 -6.35 21.47 12.85
N LEU A 205 -6.79 22.67 13.25
CA LEU A 205 -5.92 23.82 13.48
C LEU A 205 -4.88 23.55 14.58
N GLU A 206 -5.29 22.89 15.66
CA GLU A 206 -4.37 22.50 16.74
C GLU A 206 -3.35 21.44 16.31
N GLY A 207 -3.71 20.57 15.35
CA GLY A 207 -2.87 19.47 14.86
C GLY A 207 -2.19 19.74 13.51
N GLU A 208 -2.28 20.96 12.98
CA GLU A 208 -1.98 21.24 11.57
C GLU A 208 -0.56 20.83 11.17
N ASP A 209 0.43 21.23 11.97
CA ASP A 209 1.85 20.92 11.72
C ASP A 209 2.11 19.40 11.72
N MET A 210 1.41 18.66 12.57
CA MET A 210 1.50 17.21 12.64
C MET A 210 0.97 16.57 11.35
N PHE A 211 -0.21 17.00 10.87
CA PHE A 211 -0.76 16.50 9.61
C PHE A 211 0.10 16.85 8.40
N LYS A 212 0.64 18.08 8.34
CA LYS A 212 1.59 18.49 7.31
C LYS A 212 2.84 17.60 7.31
N MET A 213 3.37 17.28 8.49
CA MET A 213 4.53 16.40 8.62
C MET A 213 4.21 14.95 8.21
N LEU A 214 3.07 14.41 8.64
CA LEU A 214 2.60 13.08 8.24
C LEU A 214 2.44 12.97 6.73
N MET A 215 1.92 13.99 6.06
CA MET A 215 1.81 14.03 4.60
C MET A 215 3.19 13.97 3.92
N LYS A 216 4.14 14.79 4.38
CA LYS A 216 5.52 14.78 3.86
C LYS A 216 6.17 13.40 4.01
N LEU A 217 6.01 12.76 5.17
CA LEU A 217 6.53 11.41 5.41
C LEU A 217 5.86 10.36 4.52
N THR A 218 4.54 10.46 4.34
CA THR A 218 3.77 9.55 3.47
C THR A 218 4.22 9.65 2.01
N LEU A 219 4.51 10.87 1.52
CA LEU A 219 5.07 11.08 0.18
C LEU A 219 6.47 10.45 0.04
N ILE A 220 7.33 10.57 1.06
CA ILE A 220 8.65 9.93 1.06
C ILE A 220 8.50 8.40 1.02
N VAL A 221 7.61 7.83 1.85
CA VAL A 221 7.32 6.39 1.83
C VAL A 221 6.84 5.95 0.45
N SER A 222 5.84 6.65 -0.11
CA SER A 222 5.26 6.34 -1.42
C SER A 222 6.28 6.35 -2.57
N ARG A 223 7.16 7.36 -2.60
CA ARG A 223 8.25 7.47 -3.60
C ARG A 223 9.27 6.33 -3.48
N ASN A 224 9.43 5.76 -2.30
CA ASN A 224 10.39 4.69 -2.02
C ASN A 224 9.75 3.28 -2.02
N LEU A 225 8.42 3.15 -2.17
CA LEU A 225 7.72 1.86 -2.19
C LEU A 225 8.17 0.94 -3.31
N HIS A 226 8.80 1.46 -4.36
CA HIS A 226 9.28 0.73 -5.54
C HIS A 226 10.82 0.74 -5.67
N VAL A 227 11.54 1.11 -4.61
CA VAL A 227 13.02 1.09 -4.61
C VAL A 227 13.49 -0.24 -4.06
N VAL A 228 14.11 -1.06 -4.93
CA VAL A 228 14.74 -2.32 -4.52
C VAL A 228 16.00 -2.01 -3.72
N ARG A 229 16.01 -2.38 -2.43
CA ARG A 229 17.21 -2.33 -1.59
C ARG A 229 18.12 -3.51 -1.93
N PHE A 230 19.44 -3.26 -1.91
CA PHE A 230 20.41 -4.31 -2.17
C PHE A 230 20.32 -5.39 -1.08
N PRO A 231 20.26 -6.69 -1.45
CA PRO A 231 20.03 -7.77 -0.49
C PRO A 231 21.11 -7.93 0.60
N LEU A 232 22.26 -7.28 0.45
CA LEU A 232 23.41 -7.32 1.37
C LEU A 232 23.53 -6.05 2.25
N ILE A 233 22.71 -5.03 2.01
CA ILE A 233 22.68 -3.80 2.80
C ILE A 233 21.29 -3.73 3.44
N ARG A 234 21.17 -4.24 4.67
CA ARG A 234 19.96 -4.15 5.49
C ARG A 234 20.14 -3.09 6.56
#